data_AF-A0A5Q0BIW3-F1
#
_entry.id   AF-A0A5Q0BIW3-F1
#
_cell.length_a   1.000
_cell.length_b   1.000
_cell.length_c   1.000
_cell.angle_alpha   90.00
_cell.angle_beta   90.00
_cell.angle_gamma   90.00
#
_symmetry.space_group_name_H-M   'P 1'
#
loop_
_entity.id
_entity.type
_entity.pdbx_description
1 polymer ?
#
loop_
_entity_poly.entity_id
_entity_poly.type
_entity_poly.pdbx_seq_one_letter_code
_entity_poly.pdbx_strand_id
1 'polypeptide(L)'
;MPNQPVHDNAIRREWKSKVAAISTLKEGAETLTQFRLDYSTPFRKSYDLDIDYLWIEAKLEEKVAVLKANAFSDEDFRNKTATGEDAAEVVNQAVAKINAAKDKWEAEKIHIGFRQAYKPPILPVNFFLDAERQLGTRLMELRNLNYYDTSLEDLRKQRGVRVIQVPH
;
A
#
# COMPACT_ATOMS: atom_id res chain seq x y z
N MET A 1 -14.41 2.27 20.44
CA MET A 1 -15.39 1.80 21.46
C MET A 1 -14.65 0.94 22.47
N PRO A 2 -14.79 1.14 23.80
CA PRO A 2 -14.15 0.25 24.77
C PRO A 2 -14.83 -1.13 24.72
N ASN A 3 -14.02 -2.20 24.71
CA ASN A 3 -14.39 -3.62 24.90
C ASN A 3 -15.01 -4.42 23.72
N GLN A 4 -14.76 -4.08 22.45
CA GLN A 4 -15.02 -5.08 21.39
C GLN A 4 -13.90 -6.14 21.36
N PRO A 5 -14.20 -7.43 21.16
CA PRO A 5 -13.18 -8.46 21.03
C PRO A 5 -12.21 -8.14 19.88
N VAL A 6 -10.91 -8.42 20.07
CA VAL A 6 -9.88 -8.04 19.09
C VAL A 6 -10.09 -8.68 17.71
N HIS A 7 -10.52 -9.95 17.68
CA HIS A 7 -10.56 -10.74 16.44
C HIS A 7 -11.94 -10.86 15.79
N ASP A 8 -13.02 -10.66 16.56
CA ASP A 8 -14.40 -10.67 16.08
C ASP A 8 -15.18 -9.50 16.67
N ASN A 9 -15.38 -8.49 15.84
CA ASN A 9 -15.98 -7.22 16.24
C ASN A 9 -16.93 -6.70 15.16
N ALA A 10 -17.70 -5.67 15.50
CA ALA A 10 -18.74 -5.16 14.61
C ALA A 10 -18.15 -4.62 13.31
N ILE A 11 -17.00 -3.95 13.37
CA ILE A 11 -16.30 -3.37 12.23
C ILE A 11 -15.90 -4.46 11.23
N ARG A 12 -15.24 -5.53 11.71
CA ARG A 12 -14.83 -6.65 10.85
C ARG A 12 -16.04 -7.37 10.25
N ARG A 13 -17.15 -7.51 10.98
CA ARG A 13 -18.39 -8.11 10.45
C ARG A 13 -19.02 -7.25 9.37
N GLU A 14 -19.06 -5.93 9.55
CA GLU A 14 -19.54 -4.99 8.53
C GLU A 14 -18.70 -5.10 7.25
N TRP A 15 -17.37 -5.08 7.40
CA TRP A 15 -16.46 -5.22 6.26
C TRP A 15 -16.54 -6.59 5.59
N LYS A 16 -16.76 -7.68 6.33
CA LYS A 16 -17.05 -9.00 5.73
C LYS A 16 -18.26 -8.93 4.81
N SER A 17 -19.35 -8.29 5.25
CA SER A 17 -20.56 -8.13 4.43
C SER A 17 -20.29 -7.28 3.18
N LYS A 18 -19.52 -6.19 3.31
CA LYS A 18 -19.09 -5.36 2.16
C LYS A 18 -18.27 -6.18 1.17
N VAL A 19 -17.29 -6.95 1.65
CA VAL A 19 -16.45 -7.83 0.81
C VAL A 19 -17.27 -8.90 0.10
N ALA A 20 -18.25 -9.49 0.79
CA ALA A 20 -19.12 -10.52 0.21
C ALA A 20 -19.98 -9.99 -0.96
N ALA A 21 -20.40 -8.72 -0.89
CA ALA A 21 -21.22 -8.08 -1.91
C ALA A 21 -20.48 -7.76 -3.22
N ILE A 22 -19.14 -7.68 -3.19
CA ILE A 22 -18.33 -7.42 -4.38
C ILE A 22 -18.53 -8.56 -5.39
N SER A 23 -18.85 -8.23 -6.64
CA SER A 23 -19.23 -9.23 -7.64
C SER A 23 -18.33 -9.28 -8.86
N THR A 24 -17.56 -8.21 -9.11
CA THR A 24 -16.70 -8.11 -10.29
C THR A 24 -15.25 -7.81 -9.91
N LEU A 25 -14.29 -8.27 -10.73
CA LEU A 25 -12.87 -7.98 -10.53
C LEU A 25 -12.59 -6.47 -10.45
N LYS A 26 -13.21 -5.69 -11.34
CA LYS A 26 -13.06 -4.23 -11.39
C LYS A 26 -13.47 -3.58 -10.07
N GLU A 27 -14.68 -3.87 -9.59
CA GLU A 27 -15.18 -3.34 -8.31
C GLU A 27 -14.28 -3.75 -7.14
N GLY A 28 -13.83 -5.00 -7.12
CA GLY A 28 -12.92 -5.50 -6.09
C GLY A 28 -11.57 -4.79 -6.10
N ALA A 29 -10.96 -4.63 -7.27
CA ALA A 29 -9.69 -3.94 -7.43
C ALA A 29 -9.78 -2.46 -7.04
N GLU A 30 -10.83 -1.76 -7.47
CA GLU A 30 -11.10 -0.37 -7.09
C GLU A 30 -11.31 -0.23 -5.58
N THR A 31 -12.10 -1.13 -4.98
CA THR A 31 -12.36 -1.12 -3.53
C THR A 31 -11.08 -1.37 -2.73
N LEU A 32 -10.26 -2.34 -3.13
CA LEU A 32 -9.00 -2.66 -2.45
C LEU A 32 -7.99 -1.52 -2.55
N THR A 33 -7.82 -0.94 -3.74
CA THR A 33 -6.91 0.20 -3.94
C THR A 33 -7.37 1.41 -3.14
N GLN A 34 -8.67 1.71 -3.15
CA GLN A 34 -9.22 2.81 -2.36
C GLN A 34 -9.07 2.57 -0.85
N PHE A 35 -9.30 1.33 -0.39
CA PHE A 35 -9.11 0.95 1.01
C PHE A 35 -7.67 1.19 1.48
N ARG A 36 -6.67 0.83 0.66
CA ARG A 36 -5.25 1.05 0.98
C ARG A 36 -4.88 2.52 1.04
N LEU A 37 -5.44 3.35 0.16
CA LEU A 37 -5.26 4.80 0.21
C LEU A 37 -5.86 5.41 1.48
N ASP A 38 -7.02 4.91 1.91
CA ASP A 38 -7.75 5.50 3.01
C ASP A 38 -7.21 5.08 4.38
N TYR A 39 -6.72 3.85 4.54
CA TYR A 39 -6.45 3.26 5.86
C TYR A 39 -5.04 2.69 6.06
N SER A 40 -4.21 2.61 5.03
CA SER A 40 -2.86 2.03 5.15
C SER A 40 -1.74 3.06 5.04
N THR A 41 -0.60 2.76 5.66
CA THR A 41 0.62 3.59 5.69
C THR A 41 0.51 4.88 6.52
N PRO A 42 1.61 5.59 6.80
CA PRO A 42 1.56 6.89 7.47
C PRO A 42 0.84 7.99 6.67
N PHE A 43 0.60 7.81 5.37
CA PHE A 43 -0.11 8.76 4.51
C PHE A 43 -1.60 8.43 4.34
N ARG A 44 -2.14 7.51 5.15
CA ARG A 44 -3.56 7.17 5.18
C ARG A 44 -4.43 8.40 5.44
N LYS A 45 -5.62 8.43 4.84
CA LYS A 45 -6.59 9.51 5.07
C LYS A 45 -7.25 9.44 6.44
N SER A 46 -7.42 8.24 7.00
CA SER A 46 -8.04 8.02 8.30
C SER A 46 -7.34 6.92 9.09
N TYR A 47 -7.32 7.10 10.42
CA TYR A 47 -6.87 6.12 11.41
C TYR A 47 -8.03 5.39 12.10
N ASP A 48 -9.28 5.59 11.65
CA ASP A 48 -10.48 5.02 12.30
C ASP A 48 -10.48 3.49 12.36
N LEU A 49 -9.73 2.84 11.45
CA LEU A 49 -9.61 1.38 11.36
C LEU A 49 -8.24 0.86 11.79
N ASP A 50 -7.44 1.60 12.58
CA ASP A 50 -6.02 1.26 12.85
C ASP A 50 -5.80 -0.16 13.41
N ILE A 51 -6.74 -0.67 14.22
CA ILE A 51 -6.66 -2.02 14.82
C ILE A 51 -7.31 -3.14 13.98
N ASP A 52 -7.94 -2.78 12.86
CA ASP A 52 -8.72 -3.71 12.02
C ASP A 52 -8.28 -3.74 10.55
N TYR A 53 -7.63 -2.68 10.04
CA TYR A 53 -7.38 -2.50 8.61
C TYR A 53 -6.53 -3.62 8.02
N LEU A 54 -5.55 -4.14 8.77
CA LEU A 54 -4.69 -5.24 8.30
C LEU A 54 -5.51 -6.51 8.01
N TRP A 55 -6.49 -6.81 8.86
CA TRP A 55 -7.34 -7.98 8.67
C TRP A 55 -8.38 -7.75 7.57
N ILE A 56 -8.93 -6.54 7.48
CA ILE A 56 -9.88 -6.16 6.42
C ILE A 56 -9.22 -6.18 5.05
N GLU A 57 -8.00 -5.63 4.93
CA GLU A 57 -7.20 -5.64 3.70
C GLU A 57 -7.03 -7.08 3.21
N ALA A 58 -6.64 -8.01 4.09
CA ALA A 58 -6.49 -9.42 3.73
C ALA A 58 -7.78 -10.06 3.19
N LYS A 59 -8.96 -9.67 3.71
CA LYS A 59 -10.25 -10.18 3.19
C LYS A 59 -10.63 -9.59 1.84
N LEU A 60 -10.31 -8.32 1.60
CA LEU A 60 -10.42 -7.73 0.27
C LEU A 60 -9.46 -8.42 -0.71
N GLU A 61 -8.22 -8.70 -0.29
CA GLU A 61 -7.23 -9.42 -1.09
C GLU A 61 -7.70 -10.83 -1.48
N GLU A 62 -8.23 -11.62 -0.53
CA GLU A 62 -8.81 -12.94 -0.82
C GLU A 62 -9.90 -12.85 -1.90
N LYS A 63 -10.81 -11.88 -1.77
CA LYS A 63 -11.91 -11.68 -2.72
C LYS A 63 -11.41 -11.30 -4.11
N VAL A 64 -10.49 -10.33 -4.20
CA VAL A 64 -9.91 -9.90 -5.48
C VAL A 64 -9.11 -11.02 -6.14
N ALA A 65 -8.37 -11.82 -5.37
CA ALA A 65 -7.61 -12.94 -5.90
C ALA A 65 -8.50 -13.99 -6.57
N VAL A 66 -9.61 -14.37 -5.93
CA VAL A 66 -10.59 -15.32 -6.49
C VAL A 66 -11.27 -14.74 -7.73
N LEU A 67 -11.70 -13.47 -7.70
CA LEU A 67 -12.30 -12.81 -8.86
C LEU A 67 -11.32 -12.73 -10.03
N LYS A 68 -10.03 -12.48 -9.77
CA LYS A 68 -9.00 -12.40 -10.80
C LYS A 68 -8.75 -13.76 -11.44
N ALA A 69 -8.63 -14.82 -10.63
CA ALA A 69 -8.44 -16.18 -11.12
C ALA A 69 -9.60 -16.66 -12.01
N ASN A 70 -10.83 -16.21 -11.74
CA ASN A 70 -12.00 -16.56 -12.56
C ASN A 70 -12.15 -15.70 -13.83
N ALA A 71 -11.65 -14.48 -13.82
CA ALA A 71 -11.85 -13.53 -14.91
C ALA A 71 -10.71 -13.53 -15.95
N PHE A 72 -9.48 -13.85 -15.53
CA PHE A 72 -8.29 -13.75 -16.38
C PHE A 72 -7.93 -15.10 -17.00
N SER A 73 -7.35 -15.05 -18.20
CA SER A 73 -6.59 -16.17 -18.74
C SER A 73 -5.32 -16.41 -17.91
N ASP A 74 -4.72 -17.59 -18.05
CA ASP A 74 -3.43 -17.91 -17.45
C ASP A 74 -2.33 -16.89 -17.80
N GLU A 75 -2.34 -16.37 -19.03
CA GLU A 75 -1.40 -15.37 -19.50
C GLU A 75 -1.65 -14.01 -18.83
N ASP A 76 -2.90 -13.54 -18.82
CA ASP A 76 -3.27 -12.29 -18.17
C ASP A 76 -3.04 -12.36 -16.66
N PHE A 77 -3.30 -13.50 -16.01
CA PHE A 77 -3.09 -13.70 -14.58
C PHE A 77 -1.62 -13.50 -14.18
N ARG A 78 -0.69 -13.90 -15.06
CA ARG A 78 0.76 -13.77 -14.84
C ARG A 78 1.31 -12.39 -15.21
N ASN A 79 0.73 -11.73 -16.21
CA ASN A 79 1.34 -10.57 -16.86
C ASN A 79 0.55 -9.26 -16.74
N LYS A 80 -0.69 -9.27 -16.22
CA LYS A 80 -1.51 -8.06 -16.05
C LYS A 80 -1.85 -7.77 -14.60
N THR A 81 -2.08 -6.50 -14.31
CA THR A 81 -2.69 -6.07 -13.05
C THR A 81 -4.18 -6.44 -13.02
N ALA A 82 -4.79 -6.45 -11.83
CA ALA A 82 -6.24 -6.63 -11.68
C ALA A 82 -7.08 -5.55 -12.41
N THR A 83 -6.47 -4.42 -12.75
CA THR A 83 -7.04 -3.31 -13.54
C THR A 83 -6.79 -3.45 -15.05
N GLY A 84 -6.00 -4.44 -15.47
CA GLY A 84 -5.73 -4.76 -16.88
C GLY A 84 -4.49 -4.11 -17.48
N GLU A 85 -3.71 -3.36 -16.70
CA GLU A 85 -2.42 -2.79 -17.13
C GLU A 85 -1.38 -3.90 -17.32
N ASP A 86 -0.40 -3.69 -18.22
CA ASP A 86 0.76 -4.56 -18.33
C ASP A 86 1.64 -4.44 -17.07
N ALA A 87 1.93 -5.59 -16.44
CA ALA A 87 2.66 -5.63 -15.18
C ALA A 87 4.11 -5.17 -15.34
N ALA A 88 4.76 -5.48 -16.46
CA ALA A 88 6.14 -5.07 -16.70
C ALA A 88 6.23 -3.56 -16.91
N GLU A 89 5.29 -2.98 -17.65
CA GLU A 89 5.20 -1.53 -17.86
C GLU A 89 5.01 -0.79 -16.53
N VAL A 90 4.08 -1.23 -15.69
CA VAL A 90 3.86 -0.64 -14.36
C VAL A 90 5.13 -0.64 -13.51
N VAL A 91 5.86 -1.77 -13.48
CA VAL A 91 7.12 -1.86 -12.74
C VAL A 91 8.17 -0.93 -13.31
N ASN A 92 8.36 -0.92 -14.64
CA ASN A 92 9.34 -0.08 -15.30
C ASN A 92 9.08 1.41 -15.05
N GLN A 93 7.82 1.83 -15.10
CA GLN A 93 7.43 3.21 -14.80
C GLN A 93 7.72 3.58 -13.34
N ALA A 94 7.38 2.71 -12.38
CA ALA A 94 7.63 2.94 -10.96
C ALA A 94 9.15 3.05 -10.66
N VAL A 95 9.95 2.17 -11.23
CA VAL A 95 11.41 2.16 -11.10
C VAL A 95 12.03 3.42 -11.73
N ALA A 96 11.60 3.80 -12.94
CA ALA A 96 12.07 5.03 -13.58
C ALA A 96 11.75 6.25 -12.71
N LYS A 97 10.54 6.30 -12.13
CA LYS A 97 10.09 7.39 -11.28
C LYS A 97 10.96 7.53 -10.01
N ILE A 98 11.26 6.44 -9.30
CA ILE A 98 12.09 6.53 -8.09
C ILE A 98 13.56 6.82 -8.40
N ASN A 99 14.08 6.36 -9.53
CA ASN A 99 15.45 6.66 -9.95
C ASN A 99 15.61 8.15 -10.31
N ALA A 100 14.54 8.78 -10.81
CA ALA A 100 14.49 10.22 -11.05
C ALA A 100 14.25 11.06 -9.78
N ALA A 101 13.91 10.44 -8.64
CA ALA A 101 13.63 11.15 -7.41
C ALA A 101 14.88 11.88 -6.91
N LYS A 102 14.71 13.16 -6.55
CA LYS A 102 15.82 14.05 -6.19
C LYS A 102 16.26 13.90 -4.74
N ASP A 103 15.37 13.41 -3.88
CA ASP A 103 15.61 13.27 -2.46
C ASP A 103 14.82 12.12 -1.83
N LYS A 104 15.11 11.86 -0.55
CA LYS A 104 14.49 10.80 0.25
C LYS A 104 13.00 11.01 0.53
N TRP A 105 12.50 12.25 0.44
CA TRP A 105 11.10 12.61 0.72
C TRP A 105 10.20 12.39 -0.50
N GLU A 106 10.74 12.60 -1.70
CA GLU A 106 10.09 12.22 -2.95
C GLU A 106 10.11 10.70 -3.12
N ALA A 107 11.27 10.06 -2.90
CA ALA A 107 11.42 8.61 -3.06
C ALA A 107 10.49 7.81 -2.13
N GLU A 108 10.30 8.24 -0.87
CA GLU A 108 9.38 7.55 0.03
C GLU A 108 7.92 7.62 -0.42
N LYS A 109 7.48 8.74 -1.02
CA LYS A 109 6.11 8.89 -1.53
C LYS A 109 5.88 8.00 -2.73
N ILE A 110 6.88 7.85 -3.60
CA ILE A 110 6.82 6.96 -4.75
C ILE A 110 6.70 5.51 -4.28
N HIS A 111 7.56 5.07 -3.37
CA HIS A 111 7.54 3.68 -2.89
C HIS A 111 6.26 3.36 -2.10
N ILE A 112 5.83 4.26 -1.21
CA ILE A 112 4.56 4.10 -0.46
C ILE A 112 3.37 4.06 -1.42
N GLY A 113 3.29 4.99 -2.38
CA GLY A 113 2.22 5.05 -3.35
C GLY A 113 2.16 3.80 -4.24
N PHE A 114 3.31 3.29 -4.68
CA PHE A 114 3.39 2.02 -5.42
C PHE A 114 2.79 0.87 -4.62
N ARG A 115 3.13 0.74 -3.33
CA ARG A 115 2.59 -0.31 -2.46
C ARG A 115 1.09 -0.17 -2.23
N GLN A 116 0.57 1.05 -2.07
CA GLN A 116 -0.87 1.28 -1.91
C GLN A 116 -1.65 0.90 -3.18
N ALA A 117 -1.11 1.20 -4.35
CA ALA A 117 -1.77 0.92 -5.63
C ALA A 117 -1.62 -0.54 -6.09
N TYR A 118 -0.44 -1.12 -5.96
CA TYR A 118 -0.06 -2.34 -6.71
C TYR A 118 0.24 -3.56 -5.85
N LYS A 119 0.13 -3.49 -4.51
CA LYS A 119 0.31 -4.69 -3.67
C LYS A 119 -0.62 -5.83 -4.16
N PRO A 120 -0.14 -7.09 -4.22
CA PRO A 120 -0.96 -8.23 -4.60
C PRO A 120 -2.28 -8.28 -3.83
N PRO A 121 -3.38 -8.74 -4.45
CA PRO A 121 -3.49 -9.37 -5.76
C PRO A 121 -3.63 -8.40 -6.95
N ILE A 122 -3.40 -7.08 -6.78
CA ILE A 122 -3.46 -6.13 -7.90
C ILE A 122 -2.37 -6.46 -8.93
N LEU A 123 -1.09 -6.28 -8.60
CA LEU A 123 0.03 -6.70 -9.45
C LEU A 123 0.38 -8.17 -9.19
N PRO A 124 0.82 -8.95 -10.19
CA PRO A 124 1.35 -10.29 -9.95
C PRO A 124 2.56 -10.25 -9.01
N VAL A 125 2.64 -11.22 -8.10
CA VAL A 125 3.64 -11.28 -7.02
C VAL A 125 5.08 -11.19 -7.51
N ASN A 126 5.42 -11.85 -8.63
CA ASN A 126 6.78 -11.83 -9.16
C ASN A 126 7.23 -10.42 -9.57
N PHE A 127 6.35 -9.68 -10.27
CA PHE A 127 6.59 -8.30 -10.65
C PHE A 127 6.62 -7.37 -9.42
N PHE A 128 5.68 -7.55 -8.49
CA PHE A 128 5.62 -6.74 -7.28
C PHE A 128 6.89 -6.87 -6.42
N LEU A 129 7.36 -8.10 -6.18
CA LEU A 129 8.53 -8.33 -5.34
C LEU A 129 9.83 -7.89 -6.02
N ASP A 130 9.95 -7.99 -7.35
CA ASP A 130 11.09 -7.42 -8.05
C ASP A 130 11.06 -5.88 -8.03
N ALA A 131 9.89 -5.26 -8.17
CA ALA A 131 9.74 -3.82 -7.97
C ALA A 131 10.13 -3.42 -6.54
N GLU A 132 9.67 -4.13 -5.51
CA GLU A 132 10.07 -3.86 -4.11
C GLU A 132 11.58 -3.92 -3.91
N ARG A 133 12.27 -4.89 -4.53
CA ARG A 133 13.74 -4.99 -4.50
C ARG A 133 14.40 -3.73 -5.06
N GLN A 134 13.92 -3.25 -6.21
CA GLN A 134 14.49 -2.09 -6.89
C GLN A 134 14.15 -0.77 -6.16
N LEU A 135 12.87 -0.56 -5.85
CA LEU A 135 12.36 0.64 -5.18
C LEU A 135 12.97 0.77 -3.76
N GLY A 136 13.00 -0.33 -3.01
CA GLY A 136 13.58 -0.36 -1.67
C GLY A 136 15.06 -0.02 -1.65
N THR A 137 15.82 -0.53 -2.63
CA THR A 137 17.26 -0.22 -2.77
C THR A 137 17.48 1.28 -2.93
N ARG A 138 16.79 1.91 -3.90
CA ARG A 138 16.93 3.35 -4.14
C ARG A 138 16.50 4.21 -2.95
N LEU A 139 15.42 3.81 -2.27
CA LEU A 139 14.95 4.51 -1.07
C LEU A 139 15.99 4.46 0.06
N MET A 140 16.62 3.30 0.29
CA MET A 140 17.62 3.14 1.34
C MET A 140 18.89 3.93 1.03
N GLU A 141 19.37 3.92 -0.22
CA GLU A 141 20.51 4.75 -0.65
C GLU A 141 20.30 6.23 -0.31
N LEU A 142 19.13 6.77 -0.66
CA LEU A 142 18.79 8.17 -0.43
C LEU A 142 18.57 8.51 1.05
N ARG A 143 18.00 7.58 1.83
CA ARG A 143 17.74 7.80 3.25
C ARG A 143 19.02 7.71 4.08
N ASN A 144 19.90 6.78 3.76
CA ASN A 144 21.08 6.46 4.58
C ASN A 144 22.29 7.36 4.28
N LEU A 145 22.28 8.06 3.15
CA LEU A 145 23.27 9.09 2.89
C LEU A 145 23.18 10.19 3.95
N ASN A 146 24.28 10.42 4.67
CA ASN A 146 24.39 11.47 5.69
C ASN A 146 23.28 11.41 6.76
N TYR A 147 22.93 10.18 7.17
CA TYR A 147 21.76 9.90 8.00
C TYR A 147 21.68 10.72 9.30
N TYR A 148 22.84 11.04 9.89
CA TYR A 148 22.94 11.74 11.18
C TYR A 148 23.25 13.24 11.06
N ASP A 149 23.36 13.78 9.84
CA ASP A 149 23.74 15.19 9.64
C ASP A 149 22.61 16.15 10.04
N THR A 150 21.35 15.74 9.88
CA THR A 150 20.18 16.54 10.28
C THR A 150 19.90 16.37 11.77
N SER A 151 19.86 17.50 12.51
CA SER A 151 19.42 17.53 13.91
C SER A 151 18.00 16.96 14.09
N LEU A 152 17.65 16.51 15.29
CA LEU A 152 16.29 16.05 15.58
C LEU A 152 15.27 17.19 15.44
N GLU A 153 15.66 18.40 15.80
CA GLU A 153 14.84 19.61 15.68
C GLU A 153 14.45 19.88 14.24
N ASP A 154 15.39 19.80 13.30
CA ASP A 154 15.12 20.05 11.90
C ASP A 154 14.47 18.85 11.22
N LEU A 155 14.80 17.62 11.63
CA LEU A 155 14.13 16.42 11.12
C LEU A 155 12.63 16.42 11.49
N ARG A 156 12.25 16.88 12.69
CA ARG A 156 10.84 17.07 13.09
C ARG A 156 10.12 18.05 12.16
N LYS A 157 10.76 19.17 11.81
CA LYS A 157 10.21 20.17 10.86
C LYS A 157 10.08 19.58 9.46
N GLN A 158 11.11 18.89 8.96
CA GLN A 158 11.12 18.26 7.63
C GLN A 158 10.04 17.19 7.49
N ARG A 159 9.85 16.36 8.53
CA ARG A 159 8.78 15.36 8.59
C ARG A 159 7.38 15.99 8.76
N GLY A 160 7.31 17.20 9.32
CA GLY A 160 6.06 17.93 9.52
C GLY A 160 5.24 17.44 10.72
N VAL A 161 5.90 16.96 11.78
CA VAL A 161 5.19 16.47 12.98
C VAL A 161 4.65 17.62 13.83
N ARG A 162 3.49 17.42 14.46
CA ARG A 162 3.04 18.25 15.58
C ARG A 162 3.65 17.71 16.88
N VAL A 163 4.65 18.40 17.41
CA VAL A 163 5.27 18.02 18.68
C VAL A 163 4.29 18.26 19.83
N ILE A 164 3.95 17.22 20.60
CA ILE A 164 3.02 17.31 21.73
C ILE A 164 3.74 17.62 23.03
N GLN A 165 4.86 16.95 23.28
CA GLN A 165 5.70 17.13 24.46
C GLN A 165 7.14 16.79 24.11
N VAL A 166 8.08 17.56 24.68
CA VAL A 166 9.49 17.20 24.73
C VAL A 166 9.82 16.99 26.21
N PRO A 167 10.12 15.75 26.65
CA PRO A 167 10.53 15.52 28.03
C PRO A 167 11.86 16.24 28.29
N HIS A 168 11.98 16.87 29.46
CA HIS A 168 13.22 17.46 29.97
C HIS A 168 14.12 16.39 30.58
#